data_AF-A0A4P7JIZ8-F1
#
_entry.id   AF-A0A4P7JIZ8-F1
#
_cell.length_a   1.000
_cell.length_b   1.000
_cell.length_c   1.000
_cell.angle_alpha   90.00
_cell.angle_beta   90.00
_cell.angle_gamma   90.00
#
_symmetry.space_group_name_H-M   'P 1'
#
loop_
_entity.id
_entity.type
_entity.pdbx_description
1 polymer ?
#
loop_
_entity_poly.entity_id
_entity_poly.type
_entity_poly.pdbx_seq_one_letter_code
_entity_poly.pdbx_strand_id
1 'polypeptide(L)'
;MRLFDILGVLYEPINVLDNHEHLLTYIEPKLNDDGTCPIFKEPGRTYNLEQYVDDVHGITAAEQKHNLLDLLARLNRLVRWIHAKTDVLWFGIYLRHGDKLVKYVYNGEMSKAEFDISEEYLEKSINTRVIMEKRPYYIADVDSHKGPYYRCDAKVKSELCCPIFAPDGQVIGIFDSEDHRKNFFDDKIDFISMKVRRAIEIFLEDHPYITHSNNFTIEEDNFSKDMDTSNLLVE
;
A
#
# COMPACT_ATOMS: atom_id res chain seq x y z
N MET A 1 -16.66 2.44 -13.06
CA MET A 1 -16.22 1.03 -13.09
C MET A 1 -16.85 0.26 -11.93
N ARG A 2 -17.08 -1.03 -12.13
CA ARG A 2 -17.71 -1.95 -11.15
C ARG A 2 -16.63 -2.76 -10.43
N LEU A 3 -16.96 -3.26 -9.24
CA LEU A 3 -16.08 -4.14 -8.47
C LEU A 3 -15.63 -5.36 -9.29
N PHE A 4 -16.55 -5.94 -10.07
CA PHE A 4 -16.27 -7.09 -10.94
C PHE A 4 -15.18 -6.80 -11.99
N ASP A 5 -15.10 -5.57 -12.51
CA ASP A 5 -14.09 -5.22 -13.50
C ASP A 5 -12.68 -5.25 -12.87
N ILE A 6 -12.55 -4.88 -11.59
CA ILE A 6 -11.30 -4.90 -10.83
C ILE A 6 -10.92 -6.34 -10.45
N LEU A 7 -11.89 -7.12 -9.97
CA LEU A 7 -11.68 -8.54 -9.67
C LEU A 7 -11.26 -9.32 -10.92
N GLY A 8 -11.82 -9.00 -12.09
CA GLY A 8 -11.38 -9.58 -13.36
C GLY A 8 -9.89 -9.37 -13.62
N VAL A 9 -9.35 -8.19 -13.27
CA VAL A 9 -7.91 -7.90 -13.37
C VAL A 9 -7.10 -8.69 -12.35
N LEU A 10 -7.58 -8.86 -11.12
CA LEU A 10 -6.84 -9.61 -10.09
C LEU A 10 -6.83 -11.12 -10.37
N TYR A 11 -7.98 -11.67 -10.78
CA TYR A 11 -8.17 -13.11 -10.97
C TYR A 11 -7.84 -13.61 -12.37
N GLU A 12 -7.56 -12.74 -13.35
CA GLU A 12 -7.05 -13.19 -14.65
C GLU A 12 -5.79 -14.05 -14.46
N PRO A 13 -5.71 -15.26 -15.05
CA PRO A 13 -4.58 -16.15 -14.86
C PRO A 13 -3.23 -15.50 -15.22
N ILE A 14 -2.20 -15.84 -14.46
CA ILE A 14 -0.82 -15.50 -14.83
C ILE A 14 -0.33 -16.53 -15.85
N ASN A 15 0.29 -16.06 -16.94
CA ASN A 15 0.92 -16.94 -17.90
C ASN A 15 2.18 -17.54 -17.28
N VAL A 16 2.21 -18.86 -17.10
CA VAL A 16 3.33 -19.58 -16.47
C VAL A 16 4.66 -19.49 -17.23
N LEU A 17 4.62 -19.03 -18.49
CA LEU A 17 5.82 -18.79 -19.29
C LEU A 17 6.40 -17.40 -19.11
N ASP A 18 5.66 -16.47 -18.49
CA ASP A 18 6.13 -15.11 -18.25
C ASP A 18 7.08 -15.09 -17.05
N ASN A 19 8.23 -14.43 -17.20
CA ASN A 19 9.17 -14.25 -16.09
C ASN A 19 8.81 -13.00 -15.27
N HIS A 20 8.33 -13.23 -14.04
CA HIS A 20 7.98 -12.18 -13.09
C HIS A 20 9.03 -11.93 -12.00
N GLU A 21 10.21 -12.56 -12.05
CA GLU A 21 11.25 -12.38 -11.02
C GLU A 21 11.73 -10.94 -10.87
N HIS A 22 11.62 -10.14 -11.93
CA HIS A 22 11.93 -8.71 -11.88
C HIS A 22 11.04 -7.93 -10.89
N LEU A 23 9.88 -8.45 -10.49
CA LEU A 23 8.99 -7.84 -9.49
C LEU A 23 9.45 -8.07 -8.05
N LEU A 24 10.36 -9.02 -7.79
CA LEU A 24 10.87 -9.28 -6.45
C LEU A 24 11.75 -8.16 -5.92
N THR A 25 12.28 -7.33 -6.81
CA THR A 25 13.21 -6.26 -6.45
C THR A 25 12.83 -4.94 -7.11
N TYR A 26 13.14 -3.85 -6.43
CA TYR A 26 13.04 -2.51 -6.99
C TYR A 26 14.11 -1.60 -6.39
N ILE A 27 14.43 -0.51 -7.08
CA ILE A 27 15.33 0.50 -6.55
C ILE A 27 14.53 1.48 -5.69
N GLU A 28 15.01 1.77 -4.49
CA GLU A 28 14.48 2.85 -3.65
C GLU A 28 15.39 4.08 -3.71
N PRO A 29 14.90 5.29 -3.38
CA PRO A 29 15.75 6.47 -3.41
C PRO A 29 16.82 6.38 -2.33
N LYS A 30 17.98 7.00 -2.57
CA LYS A 30 18.94 7.28 -1.51
C LYS A 30 18.26 8.14 -0.45
N LEU A 31 18.09 7.61 0.76
CA LEU A 31 17.41 8.30 1.86
C LEU A 31 18.29 9.41 2.45
N ASN A 32 17.65 10.39 3.08
CA ASN A 32 18.30 11.36 3.94
C ASN A 32 18.90 10.67 5.18
N ASP A 33 19.78 11.35 5.91
CA ASP A 33 20.47 10.79 7.09
C ASP A 33 19.49 10.35 8.21
N ASP A 34 18.30 10.95 8.26
CA ASP A 34 17.21 10.61 9.18
C ASP A 34 16.29 9.48 8.65
N GLY A 35 16.64 8.85 7.52
CA GLY A 35 15.86 7.77 6.91
C GLY A 35 14.63 8.22 6.13
N THR A 36 14.48 9.53 5.90
CA THR A 36 13.36 10.11 5.16
C THR A 36 13.64 10.10 3.64
N CYS A 37 12.60 10.01 2.81
CA CYS A 37 12.68 10.13 1.35
C CYS A 37 13.08 11.56 0.93
N PRO A 38 14.11 11.74 0.07
CA PRO A 38 14.51 13.06 -0.39
C PRO A 38 13.52 13.63 -1.42
N ILE A 39 13.41 14.95 -1.47
CA ILE A 39 12.62 15.66 -2.50
C ILE A 39 13.19 15.41 -3.90
N PHE A 40 14.52 15.39 -4.02
CA PHE A 40 15.22 15.04 -5.26
C PHE A 40 15.77 13.63 -5.13
N LYS A 41 15.27 12.73 -5.97
CA LYS A 41 15.49 11.29 -5.83
C LYS A 41 16.66 10.85 -6.69
N GLU A 42 17.70 10.34 -6.04
CA GLU A 42 18.78 9.58 -6.69
C GLU A 42 18.58 8.08 -6.43
N PRO A 43 18.89 7.20 -7.40
CA PRO A 43 18.88 5.75 -7.18
C PRO A 43 19.73 5.35 -5.97
N GLY A 44 19.11 4.67 -5.01
CA GLY A 44 19.75 4.15 -3.81
C GLY A 44 20.04 2.65 -3.94
N ARG A 45 19.68 1.89 -2.91
CA ARG A 45 19.86 0.44 -2.88
C ARG A 45 18.74 -0.30 -3.60
N THR A 46 19.04 -1.52 -4.03
CA THR A 46 18.03 -2.50 -4.42
C THR A 46 17.35 -3.04 -3.17
N TYR A 47 16.03 -2.87 -3.10
CA TYR A 47 15.19 -3.50 -2.09
C TYR A 47 14.71 -4.85 -2.61
N ASN A 48 14.78 -5.90 -1.80
CA ASN A 48 14.40 -7.27 -2.18
C ASN A 48 13.28 -7.79 -1.27
N LEU A 49 12.14 -8.15 -1.86
CA LEU A 49 10.97 -8.68 -1.14
C LEU A 49 11.13 -10.15 -0.74
N GLU A 50 12.12 -10.87 -1.29
CA GLU A 50 12.43 -12.25 -0.87
C GLU A 50 12.82 -12.36 0.60
N GLN A 51 13.24 -11.26 1.24
CA GLN A 51 13.50 -11.24 2.69
C GLN A 51 12.25 -11.54 3.53
N TYR A 52 11.06 -11.48 2.93
CA TYR A 52 9.76 -11.79 3.54
C TYR A 52 9.19 -13.14 3.05
N VAL A 53 10.05 -14.01 2.52
CA VAL A 53 9.70 -15.40 2.22
C VAL A 53 10.00 -16.24 3.45
N ASP A 54 8.95 -16.67 4.12
CA ASP A 54 8.95 -17.50 5.31
C ASP A 54 8.71 -18.99 4.97
N ASP A 55 9.33 -19.89 5.73
CA ASP A 55 9.15 -21.35 5.64
C ASP A 55 8.37 -21.79 6.87
N VAL A 56 7.04 -21.61 6.80
CA VAL A 56 6.11 -21.83 7.89
C VAL A 56 4.89 -22.60 7.38
N HIS A 57 4.09 -23.14 8.30
CA HIS A 57 2.85 -23.88 7.98
C HIS A 57 3.01 -25.08 7.02
N GLY A 58 4.22 -25.64 6.96
CA GLY A 58 4.52 -26.77 6.08
C GLY A 58 4.67 -26.40 4.60
N ILE A 59 4.81 -25.12 4.29
CA ILE A 59 5.09 -24.59 2.95
C ILE A 59 6.58 -24.28 2.84
N THR A 60 7.24 -24.83 1.84
CA THR A 60 8.67 -24.58 1.62
C THR A 60 8.91 -23.13 1.21
N ALA A 61 10.11 -22.60 1.49
CA ALA A 61 10.50 -21.27 1.01
C ALA A 61 10.36 -21.12 -0.54
N ALA A 62 10.55 -22.20 -1.30
CA ALA A 62 10.38 -22.17 -2.76
C ALA A 62 8.91 -22.01 -3.17
N GLU A 63 7.99 -22.72 -2.51
CA GLU A 63 6.55 -22.57 -2.72
C GLU A 63 6.07 -21.20 -2.25
N GLN A 64 6.57 -20.70 -1.13
CA GLN A 64 6.18 -19.37 -0.64
C GLN A 64 6.72 -18.25 -1.52
N LYS A 65 7.93 -18.38 -2.08
CA LYS A 65 8.44 -17.49 -3.14
C LYS A 65 7.56 -17.53 -4.38
N HIS A 66 7.08 -18.71 -4.78
CA HIS A 66 6.14 -18.82 -5.90
C HIS A 66 4.83 -18.08 -5.62
N ASN A 67 4.28 -18.24 -4.41
CA ASN A 67 3.09 -17.49 -3.98
C ASN A 67 3.34 -15.97 -3.98
N LEU A 68 4.53 -15.51 -3.52
CA LEU A 68 4.91 -14.11 -3.57
C LEU A 68 4.92 -13.58 -5.01
N LEU A 69 5.48 -14.34 -5.96
CA LEU A 69 5.51 -13.95 -7.37
C LEU A 69 4.11 -13.84 -7.99
N ASP A 70 3.20 -14.78 -7.71
CA ASP A 70 1.80 -14.70 -8.17
C ASP A 70 1.11 -13.46 -7.60
N LEU A 71 1.29 -13.19 -6.30
CA LEU A 71 0.77 -12.00 -5.64
C LEU A 71 1.26 -10.72 -6.35
N LEU A 72 2.58 -10.60 -6.50
CA LEU A 72 3.22 -9.43 -7.10
C LEU A 72 2.77 -9.24 -8.55
N ALA A 73 2.68 -10.30 -9.35
CA ALA A 73 2.23 -10.20 -10.74
C ALA A 73 0.79 -9.66 -10.84
N ARG A 74 -0.13 -10.18 -10.02
CA ARG A 74 -1.55 -9.77 -10.03
C ARG A 74 -1.75 -8.36 -9.48
N LEU A 75 -1.10 -8.02 -8.37
CA LEU A 75 -1.15 -6.67 -7.83
C LEU A 75 -0.48 -5.65 -8.76
N ASN A 76 0.64 -6.01 -9.40
CA ASN A 76 1.31 -5.15 -10.38
C ASN A 76 0.41 -4.87 -11.60
N ARG A 77 -0.30 -5.89 -12.08
CA ARG A 77 -1.31 -5.72 -13.14
C ARG A 77 -2.43 -4.78 -12.68
N LEU A 78 -2.89 -4.90 -11.44
CA LEU A 78 -3.90 -4.00 -10.87
C LEU A 78 -3.41 -2.55 -10.83
N VAL A 79 -2.23 -2.26 -10.29
CA VAL A 79 -1.76 -0.85 -10.17
C VAL A 79 -1.57 -0.20 -11.54
N ARG A 80 -1.07 -0.95 -12.53
CA ARG A 80 -0.97 -0.48 -13.92
C ARG A 80 -2.34 -0.24 -14.55
N TRP A 81 -3.31 -1.11 -14.27
CA TRP A 81 -4.67 -0.94 -14.75
C TRP A 81 -5.36 0.27 -14.10
N ILE A 82 -5.16 0.51 -12.80
CA ILE A 82 -5.67 1.70 -12.11
C ILE A 82 -5.12 2.96 -12.77
N HIS A 83 -3.79 3.04 -12.95
CA HIS A 83 -3.14 4.15 -13.66
C HIS A 83 -3.79 4.40 -15.03
N ALA A 84 -3.92 3.35 -15.86
CA ALA A 84 -4.51 3.47 -17.19
C ALA A 84 -6.01 3.83 -17.21
N LYS A 85 -6.73 3.67 -16.09
CA LYS A 85 -8.17 3.97 -15.99
C LYS A 85 -8.49 5.28 -15.30
N THR A 86 -7.61 5.78 -14.43
CA THR A 86 -7.86 6.97 -13.64
C THR A 86 -6.91 8.11 -13.98
N ASP A 87 -5.80 7.84 -14.65
CA ASP A 87 -4.66 8.73 -14.84
C ASP A 87 -3.98 9.15 -13.53
N VAL A 88 -4.16 8.40 -12.43
CA VAL A 88 -3.44 8.67 -11.16
C VAL A 88 -1.94 8.51 -11.39
N LEU A 89 -1.14 9.49 -10.98
CA LEU A 89 0.29 9.49 -11.29
C LEU A 89 1.12 8.56 -10.40
N TRP A 90 0.74 8.43 -9.14
CA TRP A 90 1.39 7.50 -8.21
C TRP A 90 0.34 6.65 -7.50
N PHE A 91 0.52 5.33 -7.51
CA PHE A 91 -0.32 4.38 -6.76
C PHE A 91 0.53 3.23 -6.27
N GLY A 92 0.50 2.93 -4.98
CA GLY A 92 1.29 1.85 -4.38
C GLY A 92 0.51 1.06 -3.33
N ILE A 93 0.80 -0.23 -3.23
CA ILE A 93 0.23 -1.13 -2.23
C ILE A 93 1.34 -1.50 -1.25
N TYR A 94 1.06 -1.29 0.03
CA TYR A 94 1.96 -1.63 1.13
C TYR A 94 1.28 -2.63 2.05
N LEU A 95 1.99 -3.68 2.45
CA LEU A 95 1.49 -4.66 3.41
C LEU A 95 2.25 -4.54 4.73
N ARG A 96 1.57 -4.81 5.84
CA ARG A 96 2.13 -4.76 7.18
C ARG A 96 3.07 -5.94 7.40
N HIS A 97 4.23 -5.66 7.98
CA HIS A 97 5.21 -6.62 8.47
C HIS A 97 5.62 -6.18 9.87
N GLY A 98 4.98 -6.73 10.91
CA GLY A 98 5.21 -6.32 12.30
C GLY A 98 4.89 -4.83 12.53
N ASP A 99 5.93 -4.05 12.79
CA ASP A 99 5.92 -2.62 13.08
C ASP A 99 6.25 -1.74 11.87
N LYS A 100 6.20 -2.28 10.65
CA LYS A 100 6.40 -1.50 9.42
C LYS A 100 5.40 -1.83 8.31
N LEU A 101 5.18 -0.86 7.44
CA LEU A 101 4.55 -1.00 6.13
C LEU A 101 5.63 -1.23 5.08
N VAL A 102 5.47 -2.24 4.23
CA VAL A 102 6.41 -2.62 3.18
C VAL A 102 5.75 -2.48 1.81
N LYS A 103 6.37 -1.77 0.87
CA LYS A 103 5.85 -1.60 -0.49
C LYS A 103 6.03 -2.87 -1.30
N TYR A 104 4.93 -3.41 -1.81
CA TYR A 104 4.92 -4.61 -2.65
C TYR A 104 4.94 -4.25 -4.14
N VAL A 105 4.03 -3.38 -4.55
CA VAL A 105 3.90 -2.95 -5.95
C VAL A 105 3.56 -1.48 -6.02
N TYR A 106 3.95 -0.82 -7.11
CA TYR A 106 3.57 0.56 -7.37
C TYR A 106 3.64 0.90 -8.85
N ASN A 107 2.94 1.96 -9.24
CA ASN A 107 3.11 2.67 -10.50
C ASN A 107 3.42 4.14 -10.17
N GLY A 108 4.45 4.70 -10.76
CA GLY A 108 4.84 6.11 -10.60
C GLY A 108 6.33 6.28 -10.34
N GLU A 109 6.72 7.46 -9.88
CA GLU A 109 8.10 7.77 -9.50
C GLU A 109 8.59 6.87 -8.35
N MET A 110 9.90 6.64 -8.30
CA MET A 110 10.56 5.90 -7.22
C MET A 110 10.22 6.49 -5.85
N SER A 111 10.05 5.66 -4.81
CA SER A 111 9.77 6.11 -3.44
C SER A 111 10.35 5.13 -2.41
N LYS A 112 10.37 5.51 -1.13
CA LYS A 112 10.89 4.68 -0.03
C LYS A 112 10.19 3.30 0.01
N ALA A 113 10.93 2.25 0.37
CA ALA A 113 10.39 0.89 0.46
C ALA A 113 9.50 0.66 1.69
N GLU A 114 9.88 1.26 2.83
CA GLU A 114 9.29 0.98 4.14
C GLU A 114 8.82 2.25 4.85
N PHE A 115 7.74 2.15 5.63
CA PHE A 115 7.34 3.16 6.60
C PHE A 115 7.15 2.52 7.97
N ASP A 116 7.72 3.14 9.00
CA ASP A 116 7.54 2.67 10.37
C ASP A 116 6.11 2.93 10.85
N ILE A 117 5.58 1.99 11.63
CA ILE A 117 4.28 2.06 12.29
C ILE A 117 4.54 2.36 13.77
N SER A 118 4.58 3.64 14.11
CA SER A 118 4.74 4.08 15.49
C SER A 118 4.07 5.44 15.74
N GLU A 119 3.77 5.71 17.00
CA GLU A 119 3.17 6.99 17.43
C GLU A 119 4.02 8.20 17.01
N GLU A 120 5.35 8.06 16.95
CA GLU A 120 6.26 9.12 16.53
C GLU A 120 5.96 9.64 15.11
N TYR A 121 5.44 8.76 14.25
CA TYR A 121 5.14 9.09 12.85
C TYR A 121 3.68 9.46 12.61
N LEU A 122 2.78 9.40 13.61
CA LEU A 122 1.38 9.82 13.45
C LEU A 122 1.23 11.27 12.99
N GLU A 123 2.10 12.15 13.49
CA GLU A 123 2.10 13.57 13.13
C GLU A 123 2.87 13.86 11.83
N LYS A 124 3.59 12.87 11.30
CA LYS A 124 4.49 13.05 10.15
C LYS A 124 3.94 12.37 8.89
N SER A 125 3.36 11.18 9.01
CA SER A 125 3.12 10.24 7.93
C SER A 125 1.65 9.87 7.84
N ILE A 126 1.04 10.14 6.69
CA ILE A 126 -0.34 9.74 6.41
C ILE A 126 -0.46 8.22 6.32
N ASN A 127 0.55 7.56 5.76
CA ASN A 127 0.64 6.10 5.69
C ASN A 127 0.55 5.47 7.08
N THR A 128 1.32 6.01 8.04
CA THR A 128 1.30 5.56 9.44
C THR A 128 -0.03 5.89 10.11
N ARG A 129 -0.59 7.07 9.83
CA ARG A 129 -1.89 7.48 10.36
C ARG A 129 -3.02 6.57 9.91
N VAL A 130 -3.07 6.22 8.62
CA VAL A 130 -4.13 5.38 8.05
C VAL A 130 -4.13 3.97 8.64
N ILE A 131 -2.94 3.37 8.80
CA ILE A 131 -2.86 2.03 9.40
C ILE A 131 -3.23 2.03 10.88
N MET A 132 -2.82 3.04 11.65
CA MET A 132 -3.10 3.13 13.08
C MET A 132 -4.54 3.55 13.40
N GLU A 133 -5.10 4.52 12.66
CA GLU A 133 -6.46 5.02 12.86
C GLU A 133 -7.54 4.20 12.11
N LYS A 134 -7.13 3.21 11.30
CA LYS A 134 -8.01 2.31 10.54
C LYS A 134 -9.05 3.03 9.69
N ARG A 135 -8.69 4.17 9.10
CA ARG A 135 -9.60 4.97 8.28
C ARG A 135 -8.88 5.61 7.10
N PRO A 136 -9.56 5.83 5.96
CA PRO A 136 -9.00 6.59 4.87
C PRO A 136 -8.59 8.01 5.31
N TYR A 137 -7.55 8.53 4.67
CA TYR A 137 -7.15 9.92 4.81
C TYR A 137 -7.01 10.55 3.43
N TYR A 138 -7.63 11.72 3.25
CA TYR A 138 -7.64 12.43 1.98
C TYR A 138 -7.12 13.86 2.17
N ILE A 139 -6.17 14.24 1.33
CA ILE A 139 -5.66 15.60 1.21
C ILE A 139 -5.96 16.09 -0.21
N ALA A 140 -6.93 16.99 -0.31
CA ALA A 140 -7.34 17.57 -1.60
C ALA A 140 -6.31 18.56 -2.15
N ASP A 141 -5.66 19.33 -1.27
CA ASP A 141 -4.59 20.26 -1.65
C ASP A 141 -3.51 20.29 -0.58
N VAL A 142 -2.38 19.66 -0.89
CA VAL A 142 -1.20 19.57 -0.02
C VAL A 142 -0.67 20.96 0.36
N ASP A 143 -0.72 21.94 -0.53
CA ASP A 143 -0.18 23.27 -0.24
C ASP A 143 -1.00 24.02 0.83
N SER A 144 -2.27 23.63 1.02
CA SER A 144 -3.19 24.21 2.01
C SER A 144 -3.33 23.37 3.29
N HIS A 145 -2.82 22.14 3.27
CA HIS A 145 -2.96 21.18 4.35
C HIS A 145 -2.14 21.59 5.58
N LYS A 146 -2.75 21.50 6.77
CA LYS A 146 -2.12 21.88 8.04
C LYS A 146 -1.89 20.69 8.98
N GLY A 147 -2.24 19.48 8.55
CA GLY A 147 -2.10 18.26 9.34
C GLY A 147 -0.84 17.46 8.97
N PRO A 148 -0.77 16.19 9.44
CA PRO A 148 0.32 15.28 9.11
C PRO A 148 0.46 15.13 7.60
N TYR A 149 1.67 15.37 7.08
CA TYR A 149 2.00 15.18 5.68
C TYR A 149 3.49 15.03 5.49
N TYR A 150 3.88 13.87 4.97
CA TYR A 150 5.26 13.55 4.67
C TYR A 150 5.49 13.81 3.17
N ARG A 151 6.12 14.94 2.83
CA ARG A 151 6.35 15.30 1.42
C ARG A 151 7.57 14.54 0.85
N CYS A 152 7.32 13.38 0.23
CA CYS A 152 8.35 12.61 -0.50
C CYS A 152 8.64 13.16 -1.91
N ASP A 153 7.71 13.91 -2.51
CA ASP A 153 7.89 14.54 -3.82
C ASP A 153 7.23 15.93 -3.84
N ALA A 154 7.98 16.95 -4.26
CA ALA A 154 7.49 18.33 -4.32
C ALA A 154 6.38 18.54 -5.37
N LYS A 155 6.22 17.63 -6.33
CA LYS A 155 5.19 17.69 -7.36
C LYS A 155 3.83 17.23 -6.85
N VAL A 156 3.76 16.50 -5.75
CA VAL A 156 2.50 16.00 -5.20
C VAL A 156 1.64 17.15 -4.69
N LYS A 157 0.39 17.18 -5.13
CA LYS A 157 -0.61 18.20 -4.83
C LYS A 157 -1.87 17.65 -4.18
N SER A 158 -2.15 16.36 -4.32
CA SER A 158 -3.20 15.68 -3.58
C SER A 158 -2.81 14.23 -3.28
N GLU A 159 -3.37 13.67 -2.22
CA GLU A 159 -3.06 12.31 -1.76
C GLU A 159 -4.30 11.66 -1.13
N LEU A 160 -4.55 10.38 -1.46
CA LEU A 160 -5.59 9.55 -0.90
C LEU A 160 -4.99 8.20 -0.47
N CYS A 161 -4.86 8.02 0.85
CA CYS A 161 -4.36 6.79 1.45
C CYS A 161 -5.52 6.05 2.14
N CYS A 162 -5.60 4.74 1.92
CA CYS A 162 -6.70 3.90 2.41
C CYS A 162 -6.18 2.63 3.08
N PRO A 163 -6.82 2.18 4.17
CA PRO A 163 -6.47 0.93 4.82
C PRO A 163 -6.95 -0.27 4.01
N ILE A 164 -6.26 -1.39 4.16
CA ILE A 164 -6.65 -2.71 3.64
C ILE A 164 -6.95 -3.60 4.84
N PHE A 165 -8.20 -4.06 4.94
CA PHE A 165 -8.64 -4.88 6.06
C PHE A 165 -8.56 -6.37 5.76
N ALA A 166 -8.15 -7.14 6.77
CA ALA A 166 -8.40 -8.57 6.85
C ALA A 166 -9.85 -8.85 7.29
N PRO A 167 -10.36 -10.08 7.10
CA PRO A 167 -11.72 -10.46 7.49
C PRO A 167 -12.04 -10.27 8.97
N ASP A 168 -11.03 -10.31 9.84
CA ASP A 168 -11.15 -10.10 11.28
C ASP A 168 -11.22 -8.62 11.69
N GLY A 169 -11.12 -7.69 10.73
CA GLY A 169 -11.16 -6.25 10.95
C GLY A 169 -9.79 -5.61 11.26
N GLN A 170 -8.71 -6.39 11.24
CA GLN A 170 -7.36 -5.86 11.38
C GLN A 170 -6.87 -5.23 10.08
N VAL A 171 -6.03 -4.19 10.18
CA VAL A 171 -5.43 -3.55 9.01
C VAL A 171 -4.13 -4.27 8.66
N ILE A 172 -4.14 -5.01 7.55
CA ILE A 172 -3.00 -5.80 7.05
C ILE A 172 -2.16 -5.04 6.02
N GLY A 173 -2.54 -3.81 5.70
CA GLY A 173 -1.81 -2.97 4.77
C GLY A 173 -2.55 -1.67 4.46
N ILE A 174 -2.00 -0.92 3.53
CA ILE A 174 -2.59 0.27 2.96
C ILE A 174 -2.40 0.25 1.44
N PHE A 175 -3.19 1.03 0.73
CA PHE A 175 -2.73 1.56 -0.54
C PHE A 175 -2.74 3.09 -0.48
N ASP A 176 -1.76 3.66 -1.15
CA ASP A 176 -1.53 5.09 -1.20
C ASP A 176 -1.57 5.56 -2.66
N SER A 177 -2.14 6.74 -2.87
CA SER A 177 -2.41 7.33 -4.17
C SER A 177 -2.03 8.80 -4.14
N GLU A 178 -1.08 9.22 -4.97
CA GLU A 178 -0.65 10.62 -5.04
C GLU A 178 -0.85 11.17 -6.47
N ASP A 179 -1.15 12.47 -6.57
CA ASP A 179 -1.27 13.14 -7.86
C ASP A 179 -0.70 14.56 -7.86
N HIS A 180 -0.22 15.02 -9.02
CA HIS A 180 0.31 16.38 -9.21
C HIS A 180 -0.79 17.43 -9.42
N ARG A 181 -2.05 17.02 -9.49
CA ARG A 181 -3.22 17.89 -9.55
C ARG A 181 -3.87 17.98 -8.17
N LYS A 182 -4.36 19.17 -7.82
CA LYS A 182 -5.22 19.38 -6.65
C LYS A 182 -6.59 18.77 -6.89
N ASN A 183 -7.28 18.36 -5.83
CA ASN A 183 -8.64 17.83 -5.84
C ASN A 183 -8.83 16.64 -6.80
N PHE A 184 -7.75 15.94 -7.15
CA PHE A 184 -7.77 14.94 -8.21
C PHE A 184 -8.67 13.75 -7.87
N PHE A 185 -8.79 13.47 -6.57
CA PHE A 185 -9.53 12.33 -6.06
C PHE A 185 -11.00 12.66 -5.74
N ASP A 186 -11.44 13.93 -5.73
CA ASP A 186 -12.81 14.33 -5.33
C ASP A 186 -13.91 13.51 -6.04
N ASP A 187 -13.80 13.35 -7.35
CA ASP A 187 -14.74 12.61 -8.19
C ASP A 187 -14.45 11.09 -8.27
N LYS A 188 -13.40 10.63 -7.58
CA LYS A 188 -12.89 9.25 -7.62
C LYS A 188 -12.81 8.59 -6.24
N ILE A 189 -13.07 9.32 -5.15
CA ILE A 189 -12.98 8.82 -3.77
C ILE A 189 -13.80 7.55 -3.62
N ASP A 190 -15.08 7.52 -4.04
CA ASP A 190 -15.92 6.32 -3.93
C ASP A 190 -15.35 5.14 -4.70
N PHE A 191 -14.82 5.40 -5.90
CA PHE A 191 -14.23 4.36 -6.72
C PHE A 191 -12.98 3.77 -6.06
N ILE A 192 -12.05 4.61 -5.59
CA ILE A 192 -10.77 4.19 -5.02
C ILE A 192 -10.98 3.63 -3.60
N SER A 193 -11.53 4.42 -2.69
CA SER A 193 -11.67 4.07 -1.27
C SER A 193 -12.66 2.94 -0.98
N MET A 194 -13.63 2.69 -1.88
CA MET A 194 -14.59 1.59 -1.68
C MET A 194 -14.31 0.41 -2.62
N LYS A 195 -14.27 0.63 -3.94
CA LYS A 195 -14.25 -0.48 -4.90
C LYS A 195 -12.87 -1.08 -5.09
N VAL A 196 -11.84 -0.24 -5.24
CA VAL A 196 -10.44 -0.73 -5.33
C VAL A 196 -10.05 -1.38 -4.01
N ARG A 197 -10.32 -0.70 -2.88
CA ARG A 197 -10.12 -1.26 -1.55
C ARG A 197 -10.76 -2.64 -1.41
N ARG A 198 -12.07 -2.75 -1.67
CA ARG A 198 -12.79 -4.02 -1.51
C ARG A 198 -12.26 -5.13 -2.42
N ALA A 199 -11.83 -4.79 -3.64
CA ALA A 199 -11.25 -5.78 -4.55
C ALA A 199 -9.92 -6.33 -4.02
N ILE A 200 -9.06 -5.45 -3.49
CA ILE A 200 -7.78 -5.84 -2.87
C ILE A 200 -8.05 -6.71 -1.65
N GLU A 201 -8.95 -6.30 -0.75
CA GLU A 201 -9.32 -7.08 0.44
C GLU A 201 -9.79 -8.50 0.07
N ILE A 202 -10.73 -8.63 -0.88
CA ILE A 202 -11.22 -9.94 -1.37
C ILE A 202 -10.08 -10.78 -1.93
N PHE A 203 -9.19 -10.17 -2.70
CA PHE A 203 -8.09 -10.89 -3.32
C PHE A 203 -7.06 -11.38 -2.30
N LEU A 204 -6.75 -10.57 -1.28
CA LEU A 204 -5.78 -10.93 -0.25
C LEU A 204 -6.33 -11.93 0.78
N GLU A 205 -7.64 -11.91 1.05
CA GLU A 205 -8.33 -12.78 2.01
C GLU A 205 -7.94 -14.26 1.88
N ASP A 206 -7.90 -14.76 0.63
CA ASP A 206 -7.61 -16.18 0.35
C ASP A 206 -6.27 -16.40 -0.38
N HIS A 207 -5.45 -15.36 -0.54
CA HIS A 207 -4.22 -15.50 -1.32
C HIS A 207 -3.19 -16.38 -0.58
N PRO A 208 -2.64 -17.45 -1.19
CA PRO A 208 -1.73 -18.38 -0.52
C PRO A 208 -0.51 -17.72 0.13
N TYR A 209 0.04 -16.67 -0.48
CA TYR A 209 1.15 -15.92 0.15
C TYR A 209 0.74 -15.29 1.49
N ILE A 210 -0.49 -14.77 1.59
CA ILE A 210 -1.00 -14.13 2.81
C ILE A 210 -1.35 -15.19 3.85
N THR A 211 -2.12 -16.21 3.44
CA THR A 211 -2.66 -17.23 4.36
C THR A 211 -1.62 -18.23 4.84
N HIS A 212 -0.50 -18.40 4.13
CA HIS A 212 0.62 -19.25 4.53
C HIS A 212 1.80 -18.47 5.14
N SER A 213 1.63 -17.19 5.47
CA SER A 213 2.68 -16.34 6.05
C SER A 213 2.37 -16.03 7.50
N ASN A 214 3.40 -16.00 8.35
CA ASN A 214 3.27 -15.50 9.72
C ASN A 214 3.44 -13.98 9.80
N ASN A 215 3.93 -13.34 8.73
CA ASN A 215 4.20 -11.91 8.71
C ASN A 215 2.94 -11.04 8.90
N PHE A 216 1.77 -11.61 8.60
CA PHE A 216 0.47 -10.92 8.68
C PHE A 216 -0.34 -11.27 9.94
N THR A 217 0.20 -12.12 10.81
CA THR A 217 -0.41 -12.43 12.11
C THR A 217 -0.22 -11.23 13.04
N ILE A 218 -1.31 -10.55 13.39
CA ILE A 218 -1.29 -9.39 14.29
C ILE A 218 -1.72 -9.86 15.68
N GLU A 219 -0.74 -10.18 16.55
CA GLU A 219 -0.99 -10.71 17.89
C GLU A 219 -1.70 -9.70 18.81
N GLU A 220 -1.30 -8.42 18.76
CA GLU A 220 -1.99 -7.32 19.43
C GLU A 220 -1.85 -6.03 18.60
N ASP A 221 -2.99 -5.39 18.28
CA ASP A 221 -2.98 -4.06 17.68
C ASP A 221 -3.04 -2.99 18.76
N ASN A 222 -1.90 -2.74 19.41
CA ASN A 222 -1.81 -1.84 20.55
C ASN A 222 -2.05 -0.36 20.21
N PHE A 223 -2.17 -0.02 18.93
CA PHE A 223 -2.37 1.35 18.45
C PHE A 223 -3.85 1.78 18.39
N SER A 224 -4.79 0.85 18.49
CA SER A 224 -6.23 1.15 18.41
C SER A 224 -6.88 1.46 19.76
N LYS A 225 -6.12 1.67 20.83
CA LYS A 225 -6.68 2.06 22.14
C LYS A 225 -6.93 3.58 22.12
N ASP A 226 -8.22 3.94 22.14
CA ASP A 226 -8.78 5.29 22.31
C ASP A 226 -8.86 6.19 21.06
N MET A 227 -9.73 5.82 20.10
CA MET A 227 -10.44 6.84 19.31
C MET A 227 -11.95 6.69 19.52
N ASP A 228 -12.47 7.49 20.42
CA ASP A 228 -13.89 7.66 20.71
C ASP A 228 -14.64 8.02 19.42
N THR A 229 -15.65 7.22 19.07
CA THR A 229 -16.45 7.32 17.84
C THR A 229 -17.40 8.54 17.80
N SER A 230 -17.16 9.54 18.65
CA SER A 230 -18.09 10.64 18.91
C SER A 230 -17.95 11.85 17.95
N ASN A 231 -16.97 11.86 17.03
CA ASN A 231 -16.74 12.96 16.08
C ASN A 231 -16.82 12.60 14.59
N LEU A 232 -17.46 11.47 14.23
CA LEU A 232 -17.79 11.16 12.84
C LEU A 232 -19.08 11.90 12.45
N LEU A 233 -18.92 13.17 12.04
CA LEU A 233 -19.81 14.03 11.22
C LEU A 233 -19.76 15.47 11.74
N VAL A 234 -18.72 16.23 11.40
CA VAL A 234 -18.81 17.70 11.35
C VAL A 234 -18.07 18.20 10.10
N GLU A 235 -18.91 18.66 9.17
CA GLU A 235 -18.71 19.59 8.02
C GLU A 235 -17.70 19.24 6.91
#